data_AF-A0AAN1XVS9-F1
#
_entry.id   AF-A0AAN1XVS9-F1
#
_cell.length_a   1.000
_cell.length_b   1.000
_cell.length_c   1.000
_cell.angle_alpha   90.00
_cell.angle_beta   90.00
_cell.angle_gamma   90.00
#
_symmetry.space_group_name_H-M   'P 1'
#
loop_
_entity.id
_entity.type
_entity.pdbx_description
1 polymer ?
#
loop_
_entity_poly.entity_id
_entity_poly.type
_entity_poly.pdbx_seq_one_letter_code
_entity_poly.pdbx_strand_id
1 'polypeptide(L)'
;MELFEQFFGRQDQSWFENGGIGARQGTFQATALGGGRKIPVLGTVVAREGLAFISPSRIAESELQVSFTLRARPIEARVLVERGESMMARAKPVHRYFCTFTAIAADDWDAVIRYVDNVPEPTGGEVVADADDAFLTLPSATQTAIVAKLVAARRLAPPKPGQVPLIRVSCGPVRQLGDGRIARDVSIRSRVNVDRQMTNFDTRVRIFSSGTVDLLD
;
A
#
# COMPACT_ATOMS: atom_id res chain seq x y z
N MET A 1 -25.59 -0.06 33.69
CA MET A 1 -24.72 0.79 32.85
C MET A 1 -24.33 0.00 31.60
N GLU A 2 -25.28 -0.37 30.73
CA GLU A 2 -24.99 -1.28 29.59
C GLU A 2 -25.70 -0.90 28.27
N LEU A 3 -26.23 0.33 28.15
CA LEU A 3 -26.88 0.81 26.91
C LEU A 3 -26.05 1.84 26.14
N PHE A 4 -25.00 2.39 26.74
CA PHE A 4 -24.11 3.37 26.10
C PHE A 4 -23.03 2.70 25.21
N GLU A 5 -22.60 1.48 25.54
CA GLU A 5 -21.57 0.75 24.78
C GLU A 5 -22.09 0.14 23.46
N GLN A 6 -23.41 0.02 23.30
CA GLN A 6 -24.03 -0.58 22.10
C GLN A 6 -24.24 0.42 20.96
N PHE A 7 -24.29 1.73 21.26
CA PHE A 7 -24.44 2.79 20.25
C PHE A 7 -23.11 3.40 19.81
N PHE A 8 -22.11 3.42 20.70
CA PHE A 8 -20.75 3.81 20.36
C PHE A 8 -19.95 2.54 20.13
N GLY A 9 -20.19 1.90 18.98
CA GLY A 9 -19.40 0.75 18.54
C GLY A 9 -17.92 1.03 18.78
N ARG A 10 -17.23 0.08 19.41
CA ARG A 10 -15.77 0.11 19.68
C ARG A 10 -15.08 1.00 18.66
N GLN A 11 -14.79 2.23 19.04
CA GLN A 11 -13.81 3.01 18.30
C GLN A 11 -12.53 2.24 18.52
N ASP A 12 -12.14 1.42 17.54
CA ASP A 12 -10.80 0.86 17.49
C ASP A 12 -9.86 2.05 17.68
N GLN A 13 -9.25 2.12 18.85
CA GLN A 13 -8.36 3.20 19.22
C GLN A 13 -7.25 3.26 18.18
N SER A 14 -7.04 4.45 17.62
CA SER A 14 -6.11 4.57 16.52
C SER A 14 -4.69 4.29 17.01
N TRP A 15 -3.84 3.71 16.17
CA TRP A 15 -2.47 3.30 16.55
C TRP A 15 -1.63 4.44 17.15
N PHE A 16 -1.93 5.69 16.78
CA PHE A 16 -1.26 6.89 17.27
C PHE A 16 -1.81 7.42 18.61
N GLU A 17 -2.94 6.93 19.10
CA GLU A 17 -3.51 7.29 20.40
C GLU A 17 -2.86 6.48 21.54
N ASN A 18 -2.41 5.26 21.24
CA ASN A 18 -1.70 4.38 22.17
C ASN A 18 -0.20 4.71 22.32
N GLY A 19 0.20 5.96 22.07
CA GLY A 19 1.59 6.40 22.23
C GLY A 19 2.61 5.69 21.32
N GLY A 20 2.16 4.99 20.27
CA GLY A 20 3.04 4.23 19.39
C GLY A 20 3.54 2.92 19.98
N ILE A 21 2.75 2.23 20.82
CA ILE A 21 3.01 0.83 21.16
C ILE A 21 3.07 0.03 19.85
N GLY A 22 4.23 -0.56 19.55
CA GLY A 22 4.47 -1.22 18.26
C GLY A 22 4.76 -0.27 17.10
N ALA A 23 5.18 0.97 17.37
CA ALA A 23 5.67 1.92 16.37
C ALA A 23 7.14 2.28 16.63
N ARG A 24 7.87 2.56 15.56
CA ARG A 24 9.27 2.99 15.62
C ARG A 24 9.39 4.46 15.26
N GLN A 25 9.90 5.24 16.22
CA GLN A 25 10.23 6.64 16.00
C GLN A 25 11.54 6.76 15.22
N GLY A 26 11.59 7.73 14.32
CA GLY A 26 12.79 8.00 13.53
C GLY A 26 12.51 9.02 12.44
N THR A 27 13.55 9.76 12.04
CA THR A 27 13.46 10.69 10.92
C THR A 27 13.80 9.97 9.63
N PHE A 28 12.88 10.01 8.67
CA PHE A 28 13.12 9.48 7.33
C PHE A 28 12.63 10.45 6.27
N GLN A 29 13.32 10.45 5.13
CA GLN A 29 12.91 11.27 3.99
C GLN A 29 11.65 10.67 3.38
N ALA A 30 10.69 11.55 3.09
CA ALA A 30 9.44 11.17 2.48
C ALA A 30 8.91 12.27 1.57
N THR A 31 8.01 11.91 0.67
CA THR A 31 7.33 12.82 -0.25
C THR A 31 5.88 12.40 -0.33
N ALA A 32 4.97 13.33 -0.12
CA ALA A 32 3.54 13.11 -0.36
C ALA A 32 3.16 13.65 -1.74
N LEU A 33 2.19 13.04 -2.39
CA LEU A 33 1.55 13.55 -3.61
C LEU A 33 0.15 14.05 -3.24
N GLY A 34 -0.02 15.37 -3.18
CA GLY A 34 -1.30 16.05 -2.95
C GLY A 34 -1.59 17.00 -4.12
N GLY A 35 -2.82 16.98 -4.64
CA GLY A 35 -3.23 17.84 -5.75
C GLY A 35 -2.37 17.71 -7.01
N GLY A 36 -1.78 16.53 -7.26
CA GLY A 36 -0.84 16.28 -8.35
C GLY A 36 0.55 16.90 -8.16
N ARG A 37 0.85 17.46 -6.98
CA ARG A 37 2.14 18.07 -6.66
C ARG A 37 2.89 17.24 -5.62
N LYS A 38 4.21 17.14 -5.80
CA LYS A 38 5.10 16.54 -4.80
C LYS A 38 5.30 17.53 -3.66
N ILE A 39 4.97 17.10 -2.45
CA ILE A 39 5.09 17.86 -1.20
C ILE A 39 6.19 17.19 -0.38
N PRO A 40 7.31 17.89 -0.10
CA PRO A 40 8.36 17.33 0.73
C PRO A 40 7.84 17.18 2.16
N VAL A 41 8.00 15.99 2.73
CA VAL A 41 7.59 15.70 4.10
C VAL A 41 8.71 15.03 4.87
N LEU A 42 8.78 15.31 6.17
CA LEU A 42 9.71 14.65 7.07
C LEU A 42 8.95 13.57 7.83
N GLY A 43 9.24 12.30 7.52
CA GLY A 43 8.74 11.16 8.29
C GLY A 43 9.28 11.20 9.71
N THR A 44 8.42 10.87 10.68
CA THR A 44 8.73 10.93 12.12
C THR A 44 8.48 9.63 12.87
N VAL A 45 7.49 8.86 12.40
CA VAL A 45 7.10 7.58 13.01
C VAL A 45 6.63 6.65 11.90
N VAL A 46 7.02 5.39 11.99
CA VAL A 46 6.42 4.29 11.23
C VAL A 46 5.84 3.29 12.21
N ALA A 47 4.58 2.93 12.03
CA ALA A 47 3.91 1.84 12.71
C ALA A 47 3.59 0.73 11.69
N ARG A 48 3.09 -0.41 12.17
CA ARG A 48 2.59 -1.44 11.26
C ARG A 48 1.45 -0.85 10.44
N GLU A 49 0.48 -0.22 11.08
CA GLU A 49 -0.78 0.24 10.50
C GLU A 49 -0.64 1.55 9.71
N GLY A 50 0.44 2.29 9.88
CA GLY A 50 0.52 3.64 9.34
C GLY A 50 1.84 4.36 9.54
N LEU A 51 1.83 5.66 9.26
CA LEU A 51 2.98 6.52 9.44
C LEU A 51 2.55 7.92 9.91
N ALA A 52 3.49 8.62 10.53
CA ALA A 52 3.32 10.03 10.87
C ALA A 52 4.44 10.85 10.26
N PHE A 53 4.08 12.00 9.68
CA PHE A 53 5.04 12.92 9.06
C PHE A 53 4.69 14.37 9.35
N ILE A 54 5.66 15.25 9.11
CA ILE A 54 5.51 16.70 9.21
C ILE A 54 5.72 17.31 7.82
N SER A 55 4.89 18.27 7.47
CA SER A 55 4.96 19.04 6.24
C SER A 55 5.04 20.54 6.54
N PRO A 56 5.85 21.33 5.81
CA PRO A 56 5.80 22.79 5.89
C PRO A 56 4.55 23.37 5.22
N SER A 57 3.85 22.57 4.41
CA SER A 57 2.66 22.98 3.68
C SER A 57 1.43 22.21 4.15
N ARG A 58 0.31 22.91 4.30
CA ARG A 58 -0.96 22.27 4.61
C ARG A 58 -1.40 21.39 3.44
N ILE A 59 -1.64 20.13 3.74
CA ILE A 59 -2.25 19.13 2.88
C ILE A 59 -3.74 19.06 3.25
N ALA A 60 -4.61 19.15 2.26
CA ALA A 60 -6.06 19.21 2.45
C ALA A 60 -6.77 17.89 2.15
N GLU A 61 -6.10 17.02 1.40
CA GLU A 61 -6.62 15.73 0.97
C GLU A 61 -6.65 14.75 2.14
N SER A 62 -7.75 13.98 2.21
CA SER A 62 -7.90 12.90 3.18
C SER A 62 -7.12 11.65 2.78
N GLU A 63 -6.75 11.48 1.51
CA GLU A 63 -5.97 10.32 1.05
C GLU A 63 -4.81 10.76 0.17
N LEU A 64 -3.62 10.24 0.45
CA LEU A 64 -2.35 10.64 -0.14
C LEU A 64 -1.57 9.43 -0.64
N GLN A 65 -0.86 9.60 -1.75
CA GLN A 65 0.25 8.72 -2.07
C GLN A 65 1.50 9.25 -1.37
N VAL A 66 2.24 8.39 -0.69
CA VAL A 66 3.45 8.73 0.04
C VAL A 66 4.56 7.80 -0.41
N SER A 67 5.69 8.40 -0.81
CA SER A 67 6.94 7.70 -1.07
C SER A 67 7.89 7.98 0.10
N PHE A 68 8.49 6.97 0.71
CA PHE A 68 9.42 7.13 1.83
C PHE A 68 10.54 6.11 1.78
N THR A 69 11.63 6.33 2.53
CA THR A 69 12.77 5.41 2.55
C THR A 69 12.98 4.78 3.92
N LEU A 70 13.01 3.45 3.99
CA LEU A 70 13.39 2.69 5.19
C LEU A 70 14.63 1.85 4.90
N ARG A 71 15.69 1.99 5.71
CA ARG A 71 16.94 1.22 5.57
C ARG A 71 17.47 1.17 4.12
N ALA A 72 17.43 2.32 3.43
CA ALA A 72 17.79 2.49 2.01
C ALA A 72 16.84 1.84 0.97
N ARG A 73 15.72 1.24 1.39
CA ARG A 73 14.64 0.78 0.50
C ARG A 73 13.62 1.90 0.28
N PRO A 74 13.37 2.35 -0.98
CA PRO A 74 12.23 3.20 -1.28
C PRO A 74 10.95 2.40 -1.19
N ILE A 75 9.92 2.97 -0.56
CA ILE A 75 8.60 2.38 -0.37
C ILE A 75 7.56 3.34 -0.92
N GLU A 76 6.62 2.82 -1.69
CA GLU A 76 5.42 3.55 -2.11
C GLU A 76 4.18 3.01 -1.41
N ALA A 77 3.42 3.92 -0.81
CA ALA A 77 2.18 3.59 -0.13
C ALA A 77 1.08 4.61 -0.43
N ARG A 78 -0.16 4.19 -0.23
CA ARG A 78 -1.32 5.08 -0.09
C ARG A 78 -1.72 5.10 1.37
N VAL A 79 -2.05 6.29 1.86
CA VAL A 79 -2.43 6.50 3.25
C VAL A 79 -3.67 7.37 3.36
N LEU A 80 -4.52 7.05 4.33
CA LEU A 80 -5.62 7.89 4.77
C LEU A 80 -5.12 8.79 5.90
N VAL A 81 -5.35 10.09 5.79
CA VAL A 81 -5.08 11.10 6.84
C VAL A 81 -6.20 11.03 7.87
N GLU A 82 -5.90 10.44 9.02
CA GLU A 82 -6.84 10.31 10.13
C GLU A 82 -6.89 11.60 10.95
N ARG A 83 -5.72 12.21 11.16
CA ARG A 83 -5.57 13.43 11.96
C ARG A 83 -4.49 14.34 11.39
N GLY A 84 -4.80 15.63 11.34
CA GLY A 84 -3.86 16.69 10.98
C GLY A 84 -3.82 17.76 12.07
N GLU A 85 -2.62 18.16 12.48
CA GLU A 85 -2.40 19.16 13.52
C GLU A 85 -1.50 20.26 12.98
N SER A 86 -1.81 21.52 13.29
CA SER A 86 -0.93 22.66 13.02
C SER A 86 -0.12 22.97 14.27
N MET A 87 1.19 23.15 14.11
CA MET A 87 2.11 23.47 15.20
C MET A 87 3.14 24.49 14.76
N MET A 88 3.80 25.13 15.72
CA MET A 88 4.85 26.11 15.47
C MET A 88 6.21 25.48 15.73
N ALA A 89 7.07 25.42 14.71
CA ALA A 89 8.45 24.97 14.81
C ALA A 89 9.39 26.10 14.40
N ARG A 90 10.22 26.60 15.33
CA ARG A 90 11.18 27.69 15.07
C ARG A 90 10.54 28.91 14.37
N ALA A 91 9.39 29.34 14.89
CA ALA A 91 8.58 30.44 14.36
C ALA A 91 7.99 30.23 12.94
N LYS A 92 8.03 29.01 12.39
CA LYS A 92 7.35 28.65 11.15
C LYS A 92 6.18 27.69 11.44
N PRO A 93 5.00 27.88 10.85
CA PRO A 93 3.93 26.90 10.94
C PRO A 93 4.35 25.63 10.21
N VAL A 94 4.16 24.49 10.86
CA VAL A 94 4.31 23.17 10.26
C VAL A 94 3.09 22.33 10.61
N HIS A 95 2.81 21.34 9.78
CA HIS A 95 1.61 20.50 9.89
C HIS A 95 2.03 19.05 10.12
N ARG A 96 1.59 18.46 11.23
CA ARG A 96 1.81 17.06 11.56
C ARG A 96 0.60 16.25 11.12
N TYR A 97 0.85 15.12 10.47
CA TYR A 97 -0.18 14.23 9.99
C TYR A 97 0.02 12.83 10.57
N PHE A 98 -1.09 12.21 10.96
CA PHE A 98 -1.17 10.82 11.36
C PHE A 98 -2.00 10.08 10.32
N CYS A 99 -1.40 9.06 9.72
CA CYS A 99 -2.01 8.40 8.58
C CYS A 99 -2.02 6.88 8.76
N THR A 100 -3.07 6.25 8.24
CA THR A 100 -3.22 4.79 8.18
C THR A 100 -2.94 4.32 6.76
N PHE A 101 -2.21 3.23 6.56
CA PHE A 101 -2.03 2.66 5.23
C PHE A 101 -3.39 2.22 4.66
N THR A 102 -3.67 2.58 3.41
CA THR A 102 -4.82 2.09 2.63
C THR A 102 -4.40 1.11 1.56
N ALA A 103 -3.18 1.26 1.04
CA ALA A 103 -2.55 0.32 0.13
C ALA A 103 -1.02 0.43 0.21
N ILE A 104 -0.33 -0.69 0.08
CA ILE A 104 1.13 -0.80 0.11
C ILE A 104 1.50 -2.15 -0.51
N ALA A 105 2.63 -2.21 -1.23
CA ALA A 105 3.10 -3.47 -1.78
C ALA A 105 3.40 -4.47 -0.64
N ALA A 106 3.16 -5.77 -0.88
CA ALA A 106 3.31 -6.79 0.15
C ALA A 106 4.74 -6.84 0.71
N ASP A 107 5.74 -6.76 -0.16
CA ASP A 107 7.16 -6.81 0.24
C ASP A 107 7.59 -5.57 1.02
N ASP A 108 7.01 -4.41 0.67
CA ASP A 108 7.24 -3.16 1.38
C ASP A 108 6.57 -3.18 2.76
N TRP A 109 5.39 -3.79 2.87
CA TRP A 109 4.78 -4.03 4.18
C TRP A 109 5.66 -4.94 5.03
N ASP A 110 6.16 -6.04 4.49
CA ASP A 110 7.03 -6.94 5.25
C ASP A 110 8.30 -6.22 5.71
N ALA A 111 8.84 -5.32 4.88
CA ALA A 111 9.93 -4.43 5.27
C ALA A 111 9.51 -3.45 6.39
N VAL A 112 8.30 -2.88 6.34
CA VAL A 112 7.74 -2.05 7.43
C VAL A 112 7.62 -2.86 8.72
N ILE A 113 7.07 -4.07 8.69
CA ILE A 113 6.95 -4.94 9.87
C ILE A 113 8.32 -5.26 10.44
N ARG A 114 9.27 -5.70 9.60
CA ARG A 114 10.65 -5.96 10.07
C ARG A 114 11.30 -4.72 10.67
N TYR A 115 11.10 -3.56 10.04
CA TYR A 115 11.64 -2.30 10.54
C TYR A 115 11.07 -1.95 11.92
N VAL A 116 9.75 -2.04 12.07
CA VAL A 116 9.01 -1.78 13.30
C VAL A 116 9.41 -2.76 14.41
N ASP A 117 9.47 -4.05 14.10
CA ASP A 117 9.83 -5.13 15.02
C ASP A 117 11.35 -5.20 15.28
N ASN A 118 12.13 -4.29 14.68
CA ASN A 118 13.59 -4.24 14.76
C ASN A 118 14.29 -5.55 14.36
N VAL A 119 13.68 -6.30 13.45
CA VAL A 119 14.25 -7.52 12.83
C VAL A 119 15.20 -7.09 11.69
N PRO A 120 16.39 -7.70 11.55
CA PRO A 120 17.29 -7.38 10.44
C PRO A 120 16.69 -7.76 9.08
N GLU A 121 17.17 -7.13 8.01
CA GLU A 121 16.84 -7.61 6.66
C GLU A 121 17.46 -9.00 6.46
N PRO A 122 16.77 -9.91 5.75
CA PRO A 122 17.32 -11.22 5.43
C PRO A 122 18.63 -11.07 4.65
N THR A 123 19.70 -11.59 5.24
CA THR A 123 21.06 -11.59 4.65
C THR A 123 21.22 -12.88 3.85
N GLY A 124 20.84 -12.84 2.57
CA GLY A 124 20.99 -13.96 1.64
C GLY A 124 19.71 -14.78 1.44
N GLY A 125 19.37 -14.96 0.17
CA GLY A 125 18.15 -15.62 -0.31
C GLY A 125 17.51 -14.72 -1.35
N GLU A 126 17.55 -15.15 -2.62
CA GLU A 126 16.98 -14.52 -3.82
C GLU A 126 16.17 -13.26 -3.50
N VAL A 127 16.76 -12.08 -3.73
CA VAL A 127 15.96 -11.00 -4.29
C VAL A 127 15.36 -11.64 -5.54
N VAL A 128 14.11 -12.08 -5.46
CA VAL A 128 13.38 -12.58 -6.63
C VAL A 128 13.43 -11.41 -7.59
N ALA A 129 14.38 -11.50 -8.52
CA ALA A 129 14.57 -10.50 -9.54
C ALA A 129 13.23 -10.31 -10.24
N ASP A 130 12.79 -9.06 -10.31
CA ASP A 130 11.79 -8.58 -11.26
C ASP A 130 10.36 -9.14 -11.16
N ALA A 131 9.87 -9.45 -9.96
CA ALA A 131 8.41 -9.67 -9.77
C ALA A 131 7.59 -8.38 -9.96
N ASP A 132 8.15 -7.21 -9.63
CA ASP A 132 7.46 -5.92 -9.83
C ASP A 132 7.46 -5.50 -11.32
N ASP A 133 8.50 -5.87 -12.09
CA ASP A 133 8.56 -5.64 -13.53
C ASP A 133 7.70 -6.61 -14.34
N ALA A 134 7.40 -7.80 -13.80
CA ALA A 134 6.54 -8.77 -14.47
C ALA A 134 5.14 -8.21 -14.81
N PHE A 135 4.63 -7.26 -14.01
CA PHE A 135 3.38 -6.57 -14.34
C PHE A 135 3.57 -5.52 -15.43
N LEU A 136 4.64 -4.73 -15.34
CA LEU A 136 4.97 -3.67 -16.30
C LEU A 136 5.32 -4.22 -17.69
N THR A 137 5.83 -5.44 -17.77
CA THR A 137 6.11 -6.15 -19.03
C THR A 137 4.85 -6.67 -19.73
N LEU A 138 3.69 -6.72 -19.06
CA LEU A 138 2.43 -7.08 -19.70
C LEU A 138 1.95 -5.96 -20.64
N PRO A 139 1.23 -6.27 -21.73
CA PRO A 139 0.57 -5.25 -22.52
C PRO A 139 -0.36 -4.38 -21.66
N SER A 140 -0.38 -3.06 -21.90
CA SER A 140 -1.18 -2.11 -21.11
C SER A 140 -2.68 -2.46 -21.04
N ALA A 141 -3.23 -3.00 -22.14
CA ALA A 141 -4.60 -3.52 -22.18
C ALA A 141 -4.80 -4.68 -21.19
N THR A 142 -3.85 -5.59 -21.09
CA THR A 142 -3.86 -6.71 -20.15
C THR A 142 -3.72 -6.23 -18.71
N GLN A 143 -2.80 -5.30 -18.45
CA GLN A 143 -2.65 -4.68 -17.12
C GLN A 143 -3.97 -4.06 -16.66
N THR A 144 -4.63 -3.30 -17.55
CA THR A 144 -5.91 -2.64 -17.28
C THR A 144 -7.02 -3.67 -17.00
N ALA A 145 -7.08 -4.75 -17.78
CA ALA A 145 -8.05 -5.83 -17.58
C ALA A 145 -7.85 -6.56 -16.23
N ILE A 146 -6.60 -6.83 -15.85
CA ILE A 146 -6.27 -7.43 -14.54
C ILE A 146 -6.74 -6.52 -13.40
N VAL A 147 -6.38 -5.23 -13.44
CA VAL A 147 -6.78 -4.26 -12.43
C VAL A 147 -8.30 -4.17 -12.32
N ALA A 148 -9.01 -4.08 -13.45
CA ALA A 148 -10.46 -4.02 -13.47
C ALA A 148 -11.10 -5.27 -12.82
N LYS A 149 -10.57 -6.47 -13.10
CA LYS A 149 -11.03 -7.72 -12.49
C LYS A 149 -10.77 -7.76 -10.97
N LEU A 150 -9.60 -7.34 -10.52
CA LEU A 150 -9.28 -7.28 -9.08
C LEU A 150 -10.14 -6.27 -8.32
N VAL A 151 -10.38 -5.09 -8.91
CA VAL A 151 -11.25 -4.06 -8.32
C VAL A 151 -12.70 -4.54 -8.26
N ALA A 152 -13.21 -5.16 -9.34
CA ALA A 152 -14.55 -5.73 -9.36
C ALA A 152 -14.73 -6.83 -8.29
N ALA A 153 -13.69 -7.63 -8.06
CA ALA A 153 -13.66 -8.63 -7.00
C ALA A 153 -13.38 -8.08 -5.59
N ARG A 154 -13.23 -6.76 -5.43
CA ARG A 154 -12.84 -6.08 -4.18
C ARG A 154 -11.52 -6.56 -3.58
N ARG A 155 -10.63 -7.11 -4.41
CA ARG A 155 -9.29 -7.58 -4.03
C ARG A 155 -8.21 -6.52 -4.28
N LEU A 156 -8.57 -5.38 -4.88
CA LEU A 156 -7.69 -4.23 -5.08
C LEU A 156 -8.50 -2.93 -4.96
N ALA A 157 -7.90 -1.90 -4.36
CA ALA A 157 -8.49 -0.55 -4.36
C ALA A 157 -8.34 0.11 -5.74
N PRO A 158 -9.37 0.77 -6.28
CA PRO A 158 -9.31 1.40 -7.60
C PRO A 158 -8.16 2.42 -7.67
N PRO A 159 -7.20 2.27 -8.60
CA PRO A 159 -6.14 3.25 -8.77
C PRO A 159 -6.70 4.55 -9.38
N LYS A 160 -6.15 5.71 -9.00
CA LYS A 160 -6.48 6.98 -9.66
C LYS A 160 -5.83 7.01 -11.06
N PRO A 161 -6.35 7.83 -12.00
CA PRO A 161 -5.74 7.96 -13.33
C PRO A 161 -4.24 8.27 -13.25
N GLY A 162 -3.42 7.51 -13.98
CA GLY A 162 -1.96 7.66 -14.01
C GLY A 162 -1.20 7.02 -12.83
N GLN A 163 -1.90 6.32 -11.91
CA GLN A 163 -1.24 5.61 -10.82
C GLN A 163 -1.00 4.13 -11.13
N VAL A 164 0.16 3.63 -10.71
CA VAL A 164 0.48 2.20 -10.76
C VAL A 164 -0.33 1.47 -9.68
N PRO A 165 -0.97 0.33 -10.00
CA PRO A 165 -1.63 -0.50 -8.99
C PRO A 165 -0.58 -1.11 -8.05
N LEU A 166 -0.83 -1.02 -6.74
CA LEU A 166 0.06 -1.58 -5.71
C LEU A 166 -0.21 -3.07 -5.55
N ILE A 167 0.31 -3.87 -6.47
CA ILE A 167 0.18 -5.33 -6.52
C ILE A 167 1.53 -5.96 -6.81
N ARG A 168 1.76 -7.16 -6.27
CA ARG A 168 2.89 -8.01 -6.66
C ARG A 168 2.41 -9.07 -7.63
N VAL A 169 3.14 -9.28 -8.72
CA VAL A 169 2.75 -10.18 -9.80
C VAL A 169 3.82 -11.23 -10.01
N SER A 170 3.40 -12.49 -10.11
CA SER A 170 4.27 -13.62 -10.48
C SER A 170 3.66 -14.32 -11.68
N CYS A 171 4.40 -14.32 -12.79
CA CYS A 171 3.99 -14.90 -14.05
C CYS A 171 4.46 -16.36 -14.15
N GLY A 172 3.52 -17.29 -14.32
CA GLY A 172 3.84 -18.67 -14.66
C GLY A 172 4.24 -18.85 -16.13
N PRO A 173 4.60 -20.07 -16.54
CA PRO A 173 4.91 -20.37 -17.94
C PRO A 173 3.66 -20.25 -18.82
N VAL A 174 3.89 -19.91 -20.10
CA VAL A 174 2.86 -19.99 -21.14
C VAL A 174 2.59 -21.46 -21.45
N ARG A 175 1.32 -21.85 -21.48
CA ARG A 175 0.89 -23.22 -21.76
C ARG A 175 -0.29 -23.26 -22.72
N GLN A 176 -0.38 -24.34 -23.48
CA GLN A 176 -1.56 -24.63 -24.27
C GLN A 176 -2.57 -25.39 -23.40
N LEU A 177 -3.83 -25.00 -23.46
CA LEU A 177 -4.96 -25.63 -22.78
C LEU A 177 -5.52 -26.75 -23.67
N GLY A 178 -6.29 -27.67 -23.06
CA GLY A 178 -6.87 -28.82 -23.76
C GLY A 178 -7.86 -28.47 -24.89
N ASP A 179 -8.34 -27.23 -24.94
CA ASP A 179 -9.20 -26.69 -26.01
C ASP A 179 -8.41 -25.94 -27.10
N GLY A 180 -7.08 -26.06 -27.10
CA GLY A 180 -6.20 -25.43 -28.08
C GLY A 180 -5.84 -23.97 -27.79
N ARG A 181 -6.48 -23.32 -26.81
CA ARG A 181 -6.14 -21.94 -26.43
C ARG A 181 -4.79 -21.86 -25.74
N ILE A 182 -4.07 -20.75 -25.93
CA ILE A 182 -2.80 -20.48 -25.26
C ILE A 182 -3.06 -19.53 -24.10
N ALA A 183 -2.58 -19.88 -22.91
CA ALA A 183 -2.77 -19.08 -21.73
C ALA A 183 -1.56 -19.12 -20.79
N ARG A 184 -1.48 -18.14 -19.90
CA ARG A 184 -0.52 -18.06 -18.80
C ARG A 184 -1.27 -17.79 -17.52
N ASP A 185 -0.98 -18.57 -16.49
CA ASP A 185 -1.49 -18.31 -15.16
C ASP A 185 -0.57 -17.33 -14.45
N VAL A 186 -1.15 -16.38 -13.74
CA VAL A 186 -0.47 -15.31 -13.03
C VAL A 186 -1.00 -15.27 -11.61
N SER A 187 -0.09 -15.29 -10.64
CA SER A 187 -0.42 -15.11 -9.23
C SER A 187 -0.22 -13.65 -8.86
N ILE A 188 -1.22 -13.06 -8.24
CA ILE A 188 -1.26 -11.66 -7.86
C ILE A 188 -1.49 -11.58 -6.36
N ARG A 189 -0.55 -10.98 -5.66
CA ARG A 189 -0.70 -10.64 -4.25
C ARG A 189 -1.03 -9.17 -4.13
N SER A 190 -2.14 -8.89 -3.47
CA SER A 190 -2.62 -7.53 -3.23
C SER A 190 -2.99 -7.36 -1.77
N ARG A 191 -3.02 -6.11 -1.34
CA ARG A 191 -3.42 -5.76 0.03
C ARG A 191 -4.35 -4.58 0.02
N VAL A 192 -5.49 -4.73 0.68
CA VAL A 192 -6.58 -3.75 0.69
C VAL A 192 -7.11 -3.57 2.10
N ASN A 193 -7.35 -2.31 2.47
CA ASN A 193 -8.10 -2.00 3.67
C ASN A 193 -9.59 -2.28 3.44
N VAL A 194 -10.13 -3.30 4.10
CA VAL A 194 -11.54 -3.68 4.10
C VAL A 194 -12.06 -3.51 5.52
N ASP A 195 -13.05 -2.63 5.71
CA ASP A 195 -13.66 -2.37 7.02
C ASP A 195 -12.64 -2.05 8.14
N ARG A 196 -11.64 -1.20 7.82
CA ARG A 196 -10.54 -0.79 8.71
C ARG A 196 -9.53 -1.90 9.03
N GLN A 197 -9.67 -3.08 8.44
CA GLN A 197 -8.70 -4.16 8.56
C GLN A 197 -7.93 -4.33 7.26
N MET A 198 -6.61 -4.45 7.38
CA MET A 198 -5.78 -4.63 6.23
C MET A 198 -5.72 -6.11 5.83
N THR A 199 -6.41 -6.47 4.75
CA THR A 199 -6.57 -7.85 4.28
C THR A 199 -5.65 -8.14 3.10
N ASN A 200 -4.94 -9.27 3.17
CA ASN A 200 -4.12 -9.79 2.07
C ASN A 200 -4.98 -10.68 1.18
N PHE A 201 -4.85 -10.52 -0.14
CA PHE A 201 -5.47 -11.39 -1.13
C PHE A 201 -4.38 -12.02 -1.99
N ASP A 202 -4.42 -13.35 -2.08
CA ASP A 202 -3.66 -14.11 -3.07
C ASP A 202 -4.64 -14.54 -4.18
N THR A 203 -4.53 -13.91 -5.33
CA THR A 203 -5.45 -14.08 -6.46
C THR A 203 -4.74 -14.73 -7.63
N ARG A 204 -5.38 -15.71 -8.27
CA ARG A 204 -4.88 -16.28 -9.52
C ARG A 204 -5.70 -15.73 -10.68
N VAL A 205 -5.03 -15.35 -11.75
CA VAL A 205 -5.66 -14.97 -13.00
C VAL A 205 -5.07 -15.74 -14.16
N ARG A 206 -5.88 -16.02 -15.17
CA ARG A 206 -5.44 -16.62 -16.42
C ARG A 206 -5.50 -15.57 -17.52
N ILE A 207 -4.36 -15.34 -18.17
CA ILE A 207 -4.23 -14.43 -19.30
C ILE A 207 -4.15 -15.27 -20.57
N PHE A 208 -5.08 -15.08 -21.49
CA PHE A 208 -5.08 -15.74 -22.79
C PHE A 208 -4.27 -14.93 -23.81
N SER A 209 -3.79 -15.58 -24.87
CA SER A 209 -3.12 -14.92 -25.99
C SER A 209 -4.00 -13.87 -26.69
N SER A 210 -5.33 -13.99 -26.59
CA SER A 210 -6.31 -13.00 -27.04
C SER A 210 -6.32 -11.71 -26.22
N GLY A 211 -5.63 -11.67 -25.07
CA GLY A 211 -5.70 -10.57 -24.11
C GLY A 211 -6.85 -10.68 -23.12
N THR A 212 -7.70 -11.71 -23.23
CA THR A 212 -8.76 -12.01 -22.25
C THR A 212 -8.13 -12.39 -20.90
N VAL A 213 -8.72 -11.92 -19.81
CA VAL A 213 -8.27 -12.20 -18.44
C VAL A 213 -9.41 -12.80 -17.62
N ASP A 214 -9.21 -14.01 -17.13
CA ASP A 214 -10.14 -14.71 -16.26
C ASP A 214 -9.59 -14.79 -14.84
N LEU A 215 -10.43 -14.50 -13.84
CA LEU A 215 -10.13 -14.80 -12.45
C LEU A 215 -10.27 -16.31 -12.23
N LEU A 216 -9.28 -16.91 -11.59
CA LEU A 216 -9.33 -18.28 -11.12
C LEU A 216 -9.65 -18.21 -9.63
N ASP A 217 -10.76 -18.81 -9.24
CA ASP A 217 -11.17 -18.95 -7.84
C ASP A 217 -10.25 -19.92 -7.07
#